data_AF-A0AAD9J5I0-F1
#
_entry.id   AF-A0AAD9J5I0-F1
#
_cell.length_a   1.000
_cell.length_b   1.000
_cell.length_c   1.000
_cell.angle_alpha   90.00
_cell.angle_beta   90.00
_cell.angle_gamma   90.00
#
_symmetry.space_group_name_H-M   'P 1'
#
loop_
_entity.id
_entity.type
_entity.pdbx_description
1 polymer ?
#
loop_
_entity_poly.entity_id
_entity_poly.type
_entity_poly.pdbx_seq_one_letter_code
_entity_poly.pdbx_strand_id
1 'polypeptide(L)'
;MDDVGSHDIIKKLLNKLKRRAKITYFKSSIEVNKKNAKQLWNILKQAIDKVNKKANLPRSFLVDSKMVADEDAIAKGFNNFFSNIGFNISHNVPASRKTFDKYLPIIMQNIFFRSRTPNGCHKRNNEVKP
;
A
#
# COMPACT_ATOMS: atom_id res chain seq x y z
N MET A 1 -36.36 -30.35 -15.67
CA MET A 1 -34.98 -30.55 -15.15
C MET A 1 -34.15 -29.46 -15.79
N ASP A 2 -34.25 -28.24 -15.26
CA ASP A 2 -34.03 -27.04 -16.05
C ASP A 2 -32.90 -26.18 -15.46
N ASP A 3 -32.05 -25.72 -16.37
CA ASP A 3 -31.54 -24.36 -16.47
C ASP A 3 -30.30 -23.89 -15.66
N VAL A 4 -29.76 -24.68 -14.72
CA VAL A 4 -28.56 -24.24 -13.96
C VAL A 4 -27.33 -24.01 -14.86
N GLY A 5 -27.14 -24.84 -15.88
CA GLY A 5 -26.03 -24.71 -16.84
C GLY A 5 -26.16 -23.49 -17.76
N SER A 6 -27.40 -23.06 -18.08
CA SER A 6 -27.67 -21.94 -18.98
C SER A 6 -27.37 -20.60 -18.30
N HIS A 7 -27.79 -20.46 -17.04
CA HIS A 7 -27.51 -19.27 -16.22
C HIS A 7 -26.01 -18.99 -16.10
N ASP A 8 -25.19 -20.01 -15.87
CA ASP A 8 -23.74 -19.86 -15.74
C ASP A 8 -23.05 -19.47 -17.05
N ILE A 9 -23.54 -19.98 -18.19
CA ILE A 9 -23.05 -19.59 -19.52
C ILE A 9 -23.38 -18.13 -19.81
N ILE A 10 -24.63 -17.71 -19.52
CA ILE A 10 -25.07 -16.32 -19.67
C ILE A 10 -24.21 -15.39 -18.78
N LYS A 11 -23.96 -15.78 -17.53
CA LYS A 11 -23.11 -15.02 -16.59
C LYS A 11 -21.67 -14.89 -17.11
N LYS A 12 -21.09 -15.96 -17.65
CA LYS A 12 -19.76 -15.94 -18.27
C LYS A 12 -19.73 -15.00 -19.49
N LEU A 13 -20.72 -15.08 -20.36
CA LEU A 13 -20.85 -14.21 -21.54
C LEU A 13 -20.99 -12.74 -21.14
N LEU A 14 -21.85 -12.44 -20.17
CA LEU A 14 -22.05 -11.08 -19.65
C LEU A 14 -20.74 -10.50 -19.09
N ASN A 15 -20.03 -11.28 -18.27
CA ASN A 15 -18.74 -10.84 -17.72
C ASN A 15 -17.69 -10.61 -18.83
N LYS A 16 -17.68 -11.45 -19.87
CA LYS A 16 -16.81 -11.28 -21.04
C LYS A 16 -17.12 -9.97 -21.79
N LEU A 17 -18.41 -9.70 -22.04
CA LEU A 17 -18.86 -8.46 -22.69
C LEU A 17 -18.53 -7.23 -21.84
N LYS A 18 -18.78 -7.28 -20.54
CA LYS A 18 -18.45 -6.21 -19.59
C LYS A 18 -16.95 -5.88 -19.61
N ARG A 19 -16.09 -6.90 -19.59
CA ARG A 19 -14.63 -6.71 -19.68
C ARG A 19 -14.21 -6.08 -21.00
N ARG A 20 -14.76 -6.57 -22.13
CA ARG A 20 -14.48 -6.01 -23.46
C ARG A 20 -14.89 -4.54 -23.57
N ALA A 21 -16.13 -4.22 -23.17
CA ALA A 21 -16.63 -2.85 -23.17
C ALA A 21 -15.75 -1.91 -22.34
N LYS A 22 -15.35 -2.35 -21.13
CA LYS A 22 -14.45 -1.59 -20.26
C LYS A 22 -13.09 -1.33 -20.92
N ILE A 23 -12.48 -2.36 -21.51
CA ILE A 23 -11.20 -2.22 -22.23
C ILE A 23 -11.33 -1.24 -23.39
N THR A 24 -12.36 -1.37 -24.21
CA THR A 24 -12.60 -0.49 -25.37
C THR A 24 -12.74 0.96 -24.94
N TYR A 25 -13.53 1.24 -23.89
CA TYR A 25 -13.70 2.58 -23.35
C TYR A 25 -12.38 3.21 -22.88
N PHE A 26 -11.58 2.48 -22.09
CA PHE A 26 -10.31 3.03 -21.59
C PHE A 26 -9.30 3.21 -22.72
N LYS A 27 -9.25 2.30 -23.70
CA LYS A 27 -8.39 2.46 -24.88
C LYS A 27 -8.72 3.73 -25.66
N SER A 28 -9.99 3.96 -25.99
CA SER A 28 -10.39 5.17 -26.73
C SER A 28 -10.15 6.44 -25.91
N SER A 29 -10.44 6.41 -24.61
CA SER A 29 -10.23 7.56 -23.72
C SER A 29 -8.76 7.94 -23.60
N ILE A 30 -7.86 6.96 -23.50
CA ILE A 30 -6.42 7.18 -23.47
C ILE A 30 -5.93 7.80 -24.78
N GLU A 31 -6.39 7.28 -25.92
CA GLU A 31 -5.96 7.78 -27.24
C GLU A 31 -6.36 9.24 -27.47
N VAL A 32 -7.59 9.61 -27.10
CA VAL A 32 -8.10 11.00 -27.17
C VAL A 32 -7.31 11.93 -26.26
N ASN A 33 -6.87 11.45 -25.09
CA ASN A 33 -6.20 12.27 -24.06
C ASN A 33 -4.67 12.14 -24.05
N LYS A 34 -4.06 11.51 -25.06
CA LYS A 34 -2.60 11.25 -25.09
C LYS A 34 -1.71 12.49 -24.96
N LYS A 35 -2.21 13.66 -25.35
CA LYS A 35 -1.50 14.95 -25.25
C LYS A 35 -1.80 15.72 -23.96
N ASN A 36 -2.74 15.25 -23.13
CA ASN A 36 -3.15 15.89 -21.89
C ASN A 36 -2.83 14.98 -20.69
N ALA A 37 -1.64 15.14 -20.14
CA ALA A 37 -1.16 14.31 -19.02
C ALA A 37 -2.07 14.35 -17.79
N LYS A 38 -2.69 15.50 -17.49
CA LYS A 38 -3.61 15.64 -16.35
C LYS A 38 -4.87 14.79 -16.54
N GLN A 39 -5.48 14.85 -17.71
CA GLN A 39 -6.67 14.05 -18.02
C GLN A 39 -6.33 12.57 -18.15
N LEU A 40 -5.20 12.23 -18.76
CA LEU A 40 -4.72 10.85 -18.85
C LEU A 40 -4.53 10.23 -17.45
N TRP A 41 -3.96 10.98 -16.50
CA TRP A 41 -3.82 10.53 -15.12
C TRP A 41 -5.18 10.33 -14.43
N ASN A 42 -6.17 11.20 -14.69
CA ASN A 42 -7.53 11.02 -14.18
C ASN A 42 -8.20 9.75 -14.73
N ILE A 43 -8.05 9.48 -16.03
CA ILE A 43 -8.58 8.28 -16.69
C ILE A 43 -7.90 7.02 -16.11
N LEU A 44 -6.58 7.05 -15.91
CA LEU A 44 -5.85 5.93 -15.33
C LEU A 44 -6.26 5.65 -13.88
N LYS A 45 -6.47 6.70 -13.06
CA LYS A 45 -6.99 6.54 -11.69
C LYS A 45 -8.36 5.86 -11.67
N GLN A 46 -9.25 6.21 -12.62
CA GLN A 46 -10.55 5.56 -12.77
C GLN A 46 -10.40 4.09 -13.20
N ALA A 47 -9.45 3.78 -14.09
CA ALA A 47 -9.22 2.42 -14.57
C ALA A 47 -8.75 1.46 -13.46
N ILE A 48 -7.89 1.94 -12.58
CA ILE A 48 -7.28 1.18 -11.47
C ILE A 48 -8.25 1.02 -10.29
N ASP A 49 -9.46 1.60 -10.36
CA ASP A 49 -10.44 1.62 -9.27
C ASP A 49 -9.89 2.23 -7.97
N LYS A 50 -8.82 3.03 -8.09
CA LYS A 50 -8.38 4.03 -7.10
C LYS A 50 -9.24 5.28 -7.23
N VAL A 51 -10.55 5.10 -7.40
CA VAL A 51 -11.49 6.11 -6.95
C VAL A 51 -11.21 6.21 -5.46
N ASN A 52 -10.89 7.39 -4.96
CA ASN A 52 -10.66 7.62 -3.54
C ASN A 52 -11.94 7.19 -2.80
N LYS A 53 -12.05 5.90 -2.46
CA LYS A 53 -12.92 5.44 -1.40
C LYS A 53 -12.32 6.16 -0.22
N LYS A 54 -12.94 7.27 0.17
CA LYS A 54 -12.67 7.90 1.45
C LYS A 54 -12.90 6.76 2.42
N ALA A 55 -11.81 6.12 2.85
CA ALA A 55 -11.89 5.09 3.83
C ALA A 55 -12.40 5.83 5.05
N ASN A 56 -13.68 5.62 5.38
CA ASN A 56 -14.25 6.19 6.57
C ASN A 56 -13.38 5.64 7.71
N LEU A 57 -12.74 6.54 8.46
CA LEU A 57 -12.05 6.10 9.66
C LEU A 57 -13.10 5.45 10.57
N PRO A 58 -12.74 4.35 11.26
CA PRO A 58 -13.64 3.78 12.25
C PRO A 58 -13.93 4.83 13.33
N ARG A 59 -15.20 4.91 13.75
CA ARG A 59 -15.68 5.90 14.74
C ARG A 59 -15.14 5.66 16.15
N SER A 60 -14.50 4.53 16.38
CA SER A 60 -13.98 4.13 17.68
C SER A 60 -12.83 3.16 17.51
N PHE A 61 -11.88 3.21 18.44
CA PHE A 61 -10.71 2.34 18.51
C PHE A 61 -10.62 1.66 19.86
N LEU A 62 -10.02 0.47 19.89
CA LEU A 62 -9.73 -0.24 21.14
C LEU A 62 -8.36 0.19 21.65
N VAL A 63 -8.32 0.88 22.78
CA VAL A 63 -7.09 1.29 23.49
C VAL A 63 -7.12 0.64 24.87
N ASP A 64 -6.11 -0.17 25.21
CA ASP A 64 -6.00 -0.86 26.51
C ASP A 64 -7.29 -1.60 26.92
N SER A 65 -7.88 -2.35 25.97
CA SER A 65 -9.13 -3.09 26.12
C SER A 65 -10.39 -2.25 26.37
N LYS A 66 -10.33 -0.93 26.14
CA LYS A 66 -11.48 -0.02 26.20
C LYS A 66 -11.78 0.56 24.83
N MET A 67 -13.07 0.60 24.50
CA MET A 67 -13.54 1.26 23.28
C MET A 67 -13.56 2.77 23.48
N VAL A 68 -12.79 3.48 22.68
CA VAL A 68 -12.64 4.94 22.73
C VAL A 68 -13.14 5.52 21.42
N ALA A 69 -14.07 6.48 21.49
CA ALA A 69 -14.62 7.20 20.33
C ALA A 69 -14.19 8.68 20.29
N ASP A 70 -13.55 9.17 21.34
CA ASP A 70 -13.04 10.54 21.43
C ASP A 70 -11.73 10.69 20.65
N GLU A 71 -11.65 11.72 19.79
CA GLU A 71 -10.53 11.92 18.86
C GLU A 71 -9.21 12.16 19.59
N ASP A 72 -9.23 12.96 20.66
CA ASP A 72 -8.04 13.27 21.46
C ASP A 72 -7.54 12.03 22.21
N ALA A 73 -8.46 11.26 22.79
CA ALA A 73 -8.13 10.01 23.45
C ALA A 73 -7.61 8.94 22.47
N ILE A 74 -8.14 8.88 21.24
CA ILE A 74 -7.60 8.02 20.17
C ILE A 74 -6.17 8.45 19.85
N ALA A 75 -5.92 9.74 19.59
CA ALA A 75 -4.59 10.23 19.24
C ALA A 75 -3.56 9.95 20.35
N LYS A 76 -3.94 10.16 21.61
CA LYS A 76 -3.11 9.82 22.77
C LYS A 76 -2.84 8.31 22.86
N GLY A 77 -3.85 7.48 22.65
CA GLY A 77 -3.71 6.03 22.61
C GLY A 77 -2.75 5.54 21.53
N PHE A 78 -2.84 6.10 20.32
CA PHE A 78 -1.90 5.82 19.23
C PHE A 78 -0.47 6.21 19.59
N ASN A 79 -0.27 7.43 20.11
CA ASN A 79 1.06 7.90 20.50
C ASN A 79 1.66 7.03 21.60
N ASN A 80 0.86 6.68 22.61
CA ASN A 80 1.30 5.83 23.71
C ASN A 80 1.68 4.42 23.22
N PHE A 81 0.84 3.82 22.36
CA PHE A 81 1.10 2.50 21.80
C PHE A 81 2.39 2.47 20.98
N PHE A 82 2.52 3.33 19.97
CA PHE A 82 3.67 3.27 19.05
C PHE A 82 4.98 3.78 19.68
N SER A 83 4.91 4.64 20.69
CA SER A 83 6.10 5.07 21.43
C SER A 83 6.62 3.97 22.37
N ASN A 84 5.73 3.16 22.96
CA ASN A 84 6.10 2.14 23.95
C ASN A 84 6.17 0.72 23.40
N ILE A 85 5.76 0.47 22.15
CA ILE A 85 5.71 -0.89 21.59
C ILE A 85 7.09 -1.59 21.64
N GLY A 86 8.18 -0.87 21.39
CA GLY A 86 9.54 -1.42 21.46
C GLY A 86 9.91 -1.87 22.88
N PHE A 87 9.61 -1.03 23.88
CA PHE A 87 9.83 -1.35 25.28
C PHE A 87 8.99 -2.56 25.72
N ASN A 88 7.68 -2.54 25.42
CA ASN A 88 6.75 -3.61 25.77
C ASN A 88 7.13 -4.95 25.14
N ILE A 89 7.54 -4.95 23.86
CA ILE A 89 8.02 -6.16 23.20
C ILE A 89 9.29 -6.64 23.87
N SER A 90 10.30 -5.76 24.05
CA SER A 90 11.59 -6.12 24.62
C SER A 90 11.47 -6.71 26.03
N HIS A 91 10.56 -6.18 26.86
CA HIS A 91 10.33 -6.69 28.21
C HIS A 91 9.75 -8.11 28.21
N ASN A 92 8.93 -8.44 27.20
CA ASN A 92 8.33 -9.76 27.05
C ASN A 92 9.23 -10.76 26.31
N VAL A 93 10.39 -10.33 25.80
CA VAL A 93 11.37 -11.26 25.20
C VAL A 93 12.04 -12.05 26.33
N PRO A 94 11.93 -13.39 26.34
CA PRO A 94 12.61 -14.19 27.36
C PRO A 94 14.13 -14.10 27.21
N ALA A 95 14.83 -14.13 28.34
CA ALA A 95 16.30 -14.12 28.35
C ALA A 95 16.84 -15.33 27.58
N SER A 96 17.62 -15.09 26.53
CA SER A 96 18.28 -16.13 25.75
C SER A 96 19.61 -16.52 26.40
N ARG A 97 19.85 -17.83 26.56
CA ARG A 97 21.18 -18.39 26.91
C ARG A 97 22.16 -18.41 25.73
N LYS A 98 21.71 -18.07 24.53
CA LYS A 98 22.52 -18.01 23.31
C LYS A 98 22.87 -16.55 23.04
N THR A 99 24.16 -16.23 23.02
CA THR A 99 24.66 -14.93 22.59
C THR A 99 24.57 -14.79 21.06
N PHE A 100 24.67 -13.57 20.57
CA PHE A 100 24.57 -13.28 19.14
C PHE A 100 25.62 -14.05 18.32
N ASP A 101 26.78 -14.38 18.91
CA ASP A 101 27.89 -15.11 18.26
C ASP A 101 27.48 -16.46 17.68
N LYS A 102 26.46 -17.12 18.27
CA LYS A 102 25.94 -18.40 17.75
C LYS A 102 25.12 -18.24 16.48
N TYR A 103 24.60 -17.04 16.21
CA TYR A 103 23.75 -16.73 15.06
C TYR A 103 24.48 -15.89 14.02
N LEU A 104 25.47 -15.13 14.46
CA LEU A 104 26.30 -14.26 13.64
C LEU A 104 27.76 -14.70 13.84
N PRO A 105 28.19 -15.83 13.26
CA PRO A 105 29.62 -16.13 13.18
C PRO A 105 30.29 -14.93 12.53
N ILE A 106 31.43 -14.47 13.06
CA ILE A 106 32.13 -13.25 12.61
C ILE A 106 32.33 -13.34 11.09
N ILE A 107 31.42 -12.74 10.33
CA ILE A 107 31.64 -12.45 8.92
C ILE A 107 32.34 -11.11 8.94
N MET A 108 33.55 -11.09 8.38
CA MET A 108 34.43 -9.95 8.41
C MET A 108 33.70 -8.65 8.07
N GLN A 109 33.78 -7.75 9.05
CA GLN A 109 33.58 -6.31 9.01
C GLN A 109 33.57 -5.75 7.58
N ASN A 110 32.39 -5.40 7.06
CA ASN A 110 32.19 -4.37 6.03
C ASN A 110 30.69 -4.14 5.77
N ILE A 111 29.91 -3.84 6.82
CA ILE A 111 28.62 -3.16 6.62
C ILE A 111 28.92 -1.66 6.66
N PHE A 112 29.41 -1.13 5.54
CA PHE A 112 29.64 0.30 5.40
C PHE A 112 28.30 1.00 5.11
N PHE A 113 27.66 1.52 6.16
CA PHE A 113 26.54 2.44 5.97
C PHE A 113 27.10 3.75 5.44
N ARG A 114 27.07 3.92 4.11
CA ARG A 114 27.47 5.16 3.47
C ARG A 114 26.49 6.26 3.87
N SER A 115 26.93 7.18 4.71
CA SER A 115 26.18 8.41 4.98
C SER A 115 26.04 9.19 3.67
N ARG A 116 24.81 9.58 3.32
CA ARG A 116 24.60 10.51 2.21
C ARG A 116 25.01 11.90 2.68
N THR A 117 26.03 12.46 2.04
CA THR A 117 26.28 13.90 2.14
C THR A 117 25.15 14.66 1.42
N PRO A 118 24.79 15.88 1.88
CA PRO A 118 23.69 16.67 1.32
C PRO A 118 23.80 16.95 -0.19
N ASN A 119 24.99 16.80 -0.76
CA ASN A 119 25.33 17.19 -2.12
C ASN A 119 25.07 16.10 -3.17
N GLY A 120 24.61 14.90 -2.78
CA GLY A 120 24.34 13.78 -3.69
C GLY A 120 23.03 13.83 -4.47
N CYS A 121 22.22 14.90 -4.31
CA CYS A 121 20.90 15.02 -4.94
C CYS A 121 20.89 15.77 -6.28
N HIS A 122 22.03 16.10 -6.87
CA HIS A 122 22.07 16.83 -8.14
C HIS A 122 22.45 15.95 -9.34
N LYS A 123 21.57 15.99 -10.34
CA LYS A 123 21.70 15.53 -11.74
C LYS A 123 21.49 14.04 -12.00
N ARG A 124 20.22 13.62 -11.97
CA ARG A 124 19.68 12.66 -12.95
C ARG A 124 18.47 13.29 -13.62
N ASN A 125 18.73 14.25 -14.52
CA ASN A 125 17.80 14.75 -15.51
C ASN A 125 18.67 15.54 -16.48
N ASN A 126 19.05 14.92 -17.59
CA ASN A 126 19.29 15.52 -18.90
C ASN A 126 20.09 14.54 -19.79
N GLU A 127 19.53 13.35 -20.04
CA GLU A 127 19.84 12.58 -21.25
C GLU A 127 18.55 11.91 -21.72
N VAL A 128 17.57 12.74 -22.12
CA VAL A 128 16.58 12.32 -23.11
C VAL A 128 16.31 13.50 -24.03
N LYS A 129 16.99 13.52 -25.17
CA LYS A 129 16.46 13.88 -26.50
C LYS A 129 17.57 13.92 -27.55
N PRO A 130 17.26 13.75 -28.85
CA PRO A 130 16.01 13.27 -29.45
C PRO A 130 16.02 11.77 -29.77
#